data_AF-A0AAQ3AHF2-F1
#
_entry.id   AF-A0AAQ3AHF2-F1
#
_cell.length_a   1.000
_cell.length_b   1.000
_cell.length_c   1.000
_cell.angle_alpha   90.00
_cell.angle_beta   90.00
_cell.angle_gamma   90.00
#
_symmetry.space_group_name_H-M   'P 1'
#
loop_
_entity.id
_entity.type
_entity.pdbx_description
1 polymer ?
#
loop_
_entity_poly.entity_id
_entity_poly.type
_entity_poly.pdbx_seq_one_letter_code
_entity_poly.pdbx_strand_id
1 'polypeptide(L)'
;MSRLKKTYNDYIVYFKECRLNDAEIAKELGVSRVNVGKMRRKWESLKDESNYVTNTSKLTINEDTFNNMLARSLETETHANRLKNQVEIEKNNIALTFLSSFNRYCQLELQDDVKQADKLHNEILKYK
;
A
#
# COMPACT_ATOMS: atom_id res chain seq x y z
N MET A 1 -33.34 -1.53 15.07
CA MET A 1 -33.48 -2.30 13.82
C MET A 1 -32.21 -2.14 13.01
N SER A 2 -31.46 -3.23 12.78
CA SER A 2 -30.29 -3.19 11.90
C SER A 2 -30.77 -2.94 10.47
N ARG A 3 -30.36 -1.82 9.87
CA ARG A 3 -30.58 -1.61 8.43
C ARG A 3 -29.64 -2.55 7.69
N LEU A 4 -30.14 -3.73 7.31
CA LEU A 4 -29.42 -4.64 6.41
C LEU A 4 -28.99 -3.84 5.18
N LYS A 5 -27.68 -3.88 4.86
CA LYS A 5 -27.14 -3.20 3.68
C LYS A 5 -27.82 -3.77 2.44
N LYS A 6 -28.50 -2.92 1.66
CA LYS A 6 -29.10 -3.29 0.39
C LYS A 6 -28.03 -3.36 -0.69
N THR A 7 -27.98 -4.49 -1.36
CA THR A 7 -27.08 -4.77 -2.49
C THR A 7 -27.67 -4.22 -3.78
N TYR A 8 -26.83 -4.09 -4.82
CA TYR A 8 -27.29 -3.62 -6.13
C TYR A 8 -28.41 -4.49 -6.72
N ASN A 9 -28.34 -5.81 -6.52
CA ASN A 9 -29.34 -6.76 -6.99
C ASN A 9 -30.73 -6.52 -6.37
N ASP A 10 -30.79 -6.08 -5.12
CA ASP A 10 -32.05 -5.76 -4.43
C ASP A 10 -32.82 -4.63 -5.12
N TYR A 11 -32.12 -3.72 -5.85
CA TYR A 11 -32.75 -2.64 -6.61
C TYR A 11 -33.17 -3.08 -8.02
N ILE A 12 -32.36 -3.93 -8.67
CA ILE A 12 -32.58 -4.34 -10.07
C ILE A 12 -33.93 -5.02 -10.26
N VAL A 13 -34.38 -5.82 -9.28
CA VAL A 13 -35.67 -6.53 -9.34
C VAL A 13 -36.80 -5.54 -9.64
N TYR A 14 -36.86 -4.43 -8.91
CA TYR A 14 -37.87 -3.39 -9.11
C TYR A 14 -37.70 -2.61 -10.42
N PHE A 15 -36.47 -2.40 -10.88
CA PHE A 15 -36.21 -1.68 -12.13
C PHE A 15 -36.60 -2.50 -13.37
N LYS A 16 -36.46 -3.83 -13.32
CA LYS A 16 -36.89 -4.73 -14.39
C LYS A 16 -38.42 -4.83 -14.48
N GLU A 17 -39.09 -4.85 -13.35
CA GLU A 17 -40.55 -5.01 -13.30
C GLU A 17 -41.33 -3.74 -13.66
N CYS A 18 -40.70 -2.55 -13.63
CA CYS A 18 -41.29 -1.25 -13.98
C CYS A 18 -42.61 -0.87 -13.28
N ARG A 19 -42.97 -1.57 -12.19
CA ARG A 19 -44.26 -1.39 -11.50
C ARG A 19 -44.26 -0.31 -10.43
N LEU A 20 -43.09 0.04 -9.90
CA LEU A 20 -42.94 0.97 -8.78
C LEU A 20 -42.09 2.18 -9.17
N ASN A 21 -42.51 3.36 -8.71
CA ASN A 21 -41.73 4.58 -8.81
C ASN A 21 -40.63 4.65 -7.73
N ASP A 22 -39.66 5.54 -7.88
CA ASP A 22 -38.51 5.65 -6.97
C ASP A 22 -38.87 5.91 -5.51
N ALA A 23 -40.01 6.55 -5.24
CA ALA A 23 -40.46 6.80 -3.88
C ALA A 23 -41.03 5.53 -3.22
N GLU A 24 -41.73 4.70 -4.00
CA GLU A 24 -42.25 3.40 -3.55
C GLU A 24 -41.11 2.41 -3.30
N ILE A 25 -40.14 2.33 -4.22
CA ILE A 25 -38.96 1.48 -4.06
C ILE A 25 -38.14 1.91 -2.83
N ALA A 26 -38.02 3.22 -2.58
CA ALA A 26 -37.31 3.74 -1.41
C ALA A 26 -37.99 3.32 -0.10
N LYS A 27 -39.33 3.38 -0.07
CA LYS A 27 -40.13 2.94 1.08
C LYS A 27 -40.00 1.44 1.32
N GLU A 28 -40.07 0.64 0.25
CA GLU A 28 -39.96 -0.82 0.31
C GLU A 28 -38.58 -1.29 0.76
N LEU A 29 -37.52 -0.69 0.21
CA LEU A 29 -36.14 -1.04 0.54
C LEU A 29 -35.64 -0.38 1.84
N GLY A 30 -36.40 0.56 2.41
CA GLY A 30 -35.99 1.31 3.61
C GLY A 30 -34.76 2.20 3.38
N VAL A 31 -34.65 2.78 2.20
CA VAL A 31 -33.51 3.61 1.75
C VAL A 31 -33.97 4.97 1.25
N SER A 32 -33.05 5.91 1.03
CA SER A 32 -33.42 7.22 0.50
C SER A 32 -33.79 7.13 -0.98
N ARG A 33 -34.79 7.94 -1.41
CA ARG A 33 -35.16 8.10 -2.83
C ARG A 33 -33.96 8.49 -3.70
N VAL A 34 -33.06 9.31 -3.17
CA VAL A 34 -31.82 9.70 -3.85
C VAL A 34 -30.93 8.48 -4.14
N ASN A 35 -30.86 7.51 -3.22
CA ASN A 35 -30.08 6.30 -3.42
C ASN A 35 -30.70 5.41 -4.51
N VAL A 36 -32.03 5.29 -4.53
CA VAL A 36 -32.75 4.58 -5.60
C VAL A 36 -32.45 5.21 -6.96
N GLY A 37 -32.53 6.54 -7.08
CA GLY A 37 -32.23 7.25 -8.31
C GLY A 37 -30.78 7.08 -8.79
N LYS A 38 -29.81 6.99 -7.88
CA LYS A 38 -28.41 6.65 -8.23
C LYS A 38 -28.30 5.24 -8.82
N MET A 39 -28.96 4.27 -8.19
CA MET A 39 -28.95 2.88 -8.67
C MET A 39 -29.70 2.72 -9.99
N ARG A 40 -30.79 3.47 -10.21
CA ARG A 40 -31.55 3.45 -11.46
C ARG A 40 -30.72 3.96 -12.63
N ARG A 41 -30.06 5.12 -12.49
CA ARG A 41 -29.17 5.65 -13.53
C ARG A 41 -28.04 4.69 -13.87
N LYS A 42 -27.45 4.06 -12.84
CA LYS A 42 -26.43 3.02 -13.03
C LYS A 42 -26.97 1.79 -13.77
N TRP A 43 -28.22 1.41 -13.50
CA TRP A 43 -28.86 0.30 -14.19
C TRP A 43 -29.20 0.65 -15.64
N GLU A 44 -29.78 1.82 -15.90
CA GLU A 44 -30.09 2.32 -17.25
C GLU A 44 -28.83 2.43 -18.11
N SER A 45 -27.72 2.93 -17.57
CA SER A 45 -26.45 3.03 -18.30
C SER A 45 -25.83 1.67 -18.65
N LEU A 46 -26.20 0.61 -17.93
CA LEU A 46 -25.63 -0.74 -18.09
C LEU A 46 -26.60 -1.73 -18.73
N LYS A 47 -27.87 -1.36 -18.94
CA LYS A 47 -28.91 -2.26 -19.45
C LYS A 47 -28.74 -2.56 -20.94
N ASP A 48 -28.25 -1.59 -21.71
CA ASP A 48 -28.10 -1.68 -23.17
C ASP A 48 -26.68 -2.10 -23.60
N GLU A 49 -25.74 -2.15 -22.66
CA GLU A 49 -24.44 -2.81 -22.90
C GLU A 49 -24.66 -4.33 -22.85
N SER A 50 -24.50 -5.01 -24.00
CA SER A 50 -24.63 -6.48 -24.12
C SER A 50 -23.68 -7.27 -23.20
N ASN A 51 -22.78 -6.58 -22.51
CA ASN A 51 -21.79 -7.09 -21.57
C ASN A 51 -22.14 -6.77 -20.10
N TYR A 52 -23.43 -6.68 -19.72
CA TYR A 52 -23.79 -6.84 -18.30
C TYR A 52 -23.57 -8.29 -17.85
N VAL A 53 -22.30 -8.66 -17.78
CA VAL A 53 -21.80 -9.86 -17.14
C VAL A 53 -22.21 -9.72 -15.67
N THR A 54 -23.20 -10.51 -15.26
CA THR A 54 -23.40 -10.83 -13.85
C THR A 54 -22.02 -11.20 -13.29
N ASN A 55 -21.61 -10.57 -12.18
CA ASN A 55 -20.34 -10.75 -11.45
C ASN A 55 -20.01 -12.21 -11.03
N THR A 56 -20.63 -13.20 -11.65
CA THR A 56 -20.43 -14.64 -11.53
C THR A 56 -19.77 -15.26 -12.75
N SER A 57 -19.25 -14.48 -13.71
CA SER A 57 -18.38 -15.01 -14.76
C SER A 57 -17.13 -15.60 -14.11
N LYS A 58 -17.20 -16.90 -13.83
CA LYS A 58 -16.11 -17.71 -13.29
C LYS A 58 -14.95 -17.60 -14.27
N LEU A 59 -13.98 -16.75 -13.94
CA LEU A 59 -12.76 -16.60 -14.72
C LEU A 59 -12.03 -17.94 -14.67
N THR A 60 -12.14 -18.72 -15.73
CA THR A 60 -11.48 -20.02 -15.82
C THR A 60 -10.14 -19.78 -16.48
N ILE A 61 -9.08 -19.71 -15.68
CA ILE A 61 -7.71 -19.69 -16.18
C ILE A 61 -7.23 -21.13 -16.36
N ASN A 62 -6.47 -21.40 -17.42
CA ASN A 62 -5.87 -22.72 -17.58
C ASN A 62 -4.75 -22.91 -16.55
N GLU A 63 -4.47 -24.16 -16.22
CA GLU A 63 -3.48 -24.53 -15.20
C GLU A 63 -2.08 -24.02 -15.54
N ASP A 64 -1.68 -24.07 -16.81
CA ASP A 64 -0.37 -23.58 -17.26
C ASP A 64 -0.19 -22.07 -17.04
N THR A 65 -1.22 -21.28 -17.29
CA THR A 65 -1.22 -19.83 -17.07
C THR A 65 -1.09 -19.53 -15.58
N PHE A 66 -1.80 -20.29 -14.75
CA PHE A 66 -1.68 -20.18 -13.30
C PHE A 66 -0.27 -20.54 -12.81
N ASN A 67 0.29 -21.66 -13.27
CA ASN A 67 1.64 -22.10 -12.92
C ASN A 67 2.72 -21.11 -13.38
N ASN A 68 2.57 -20.53 -14.57
CA ASN A 68 3.46 -19.48 -15.07
C ASN A 68 3.36 -18.19 -14.24
N MET A 69 2.16 -17.80 -13.81
CA MET A 69 1.98 -16.66 -12.90
C MET A 69 2.67 -16.91 -11.55
N LEU A 70 2.52 -18.12 -10.99
CA LEU A 70 3.18 -18.50 -9.74
C LEU A 70 4.71 -18.49 -9.89
N ALA A 71 5.25 -19.08 -10.96
CA ALA A 71 6.69 -19.11 -11.22
C ALA A 71 7.27 -17.68 -11.30
N ARG A 72 6.62 -16.80 -12.07
CA ARG A 72 7.02 -15.38 -12.17
C ARG A 72 6.93 -14.65 -10.82
N SER A 73 5.88 -14.90 -10.05
CA SER A 73 5.74 -14.30 -8.71
C SER A 73 6.88 -14.74 -7.79
N LEU A 74 7.22 -16.03 -7.80
CA LEU A 74 8.32 -16.57 -6.99
C LEU A 74 9.68 -16.02 -7.43
N GLU A 75 9.93 -15.91 -8.72
CA GLU A 75 11.16 -15.32 -9.26
C GLU A 75 11.31 -13.85 -8.86
N THR A 76 10.24 -13.06 -9.00
CA THR A 76 10.26 -11.64 -8.62
C THR A 76 10.46 -11.45 -7.12
N GLU A 77 9.83 -12.26 -6.28
CA GLU A 77 10.05 -12.27 -4.84
C GLU A 77 11.50 -12.64 -4.48
N THR A 78 12.03 -13.69 -5.10
CA THR A 78 13.42 -14.14 -4.90
C THR A 78 14.41 -13.03 -5.29
N HIS A 79 14.16 -12.36 -6.41
CA HIS A 79 14.99 -11.25 -6.86
C HIS A 79 14.93 -10.06 -5.90
N ALA A 80 13.74 -9.70 -5.43
CA ALA A 80 13.56 -8.62 -4.45
C ALA A 80 14.28 -8.92 -3.13
N ASN A 81 14.17 -10.15 -2.62
CA ASN A 81 14.87 -10.58 -1.42
C ASN A 81 16.40 -10.53 -1.60
N ARG A 82 16.91 -10.94 -2.77
CA ARG A 82 18.34 -10.82 -3.08
C ARG A 82 18.81 -9.37 -3.07
N LEU A 83 18.06 -8.46 -3.71
CA LEU A 83 18.39 -7.03 -3.73
C LEU A 83 18.35 -6.43 -2.31
N LYS A 84 17.34 -6.78 -1.51
CA LYS A 84 17.26 -6.34 -0.11
C LYS A 84 18.49 -6.75 0.69
N ASN A 85 18.95 -7.99 0.53
CA ASN A 85 20.16 -8.47 1.19
C ASN A 85 21.41 -7.73 0.72
N GLN A 86 21.54 -7.45 -0.58
CA GLN A 86 22.66 -6.65 -1.12
C GLN A 86 22.68 -5.23 -0.56
N VAL A 87 21.52 -4.58 -0.47
CA VAL A 87 21.40 -3.24 0.13
C VAL A 87 21.85 -3.25 1.59
N GLU A 88 21.45 -4.26 2.37
CA GLU A 88 21.85 -4.36 3.78
C GLU A 88 23.36 -4.57 3.93
N ILE A 89 23.97 -5.39 3.07
CA ILE A 89 25.43 -5.58 3.04
C ILE A 89 26.15 -4.26 2.73
N GLU A 90 25.72 -3.54 1.70
CA GLU A 90 26.36 -2.26 1.34
C GLU A 90 26.18 -1.20 2.42
N LYS A 91 25.01 -1.14 3.07
CA LYS A 91 24.80 -0.26 4.22
C LYS A 91 25.78 -0.55 5.36
N ASN A 92 26.01 -1.83 5.65
CA ASN A 92 26.96 -2.26 6.68
C ASN A 92 28.40 -1.93 6.27
N ASN A 93 28.78 -2.14 5.00
CA ASN A 93 30.08 -1.74 4.49
C ASN A 93 30.32 -0.24 4.65
N ILE A 94 29.36 0.59 4.25
CA ILE A 94 29.44 2.05 4.42
C ILE A 94 29.63 2.42 5.89
N ALA A 95 28.86 1.83 6.80
CA ALA A 95 28.98 2.10 8.23
C ALA A 95 30.37 1.73 8.78
N LEU A 96 30.90 0.58 8.37
CA LEU A 96 32.24 0.14 8.77
C LEU A 96 33.34 1.03 8.20
N THR A 97 33.24 1.40 6.92
CA THR A 97 34.17 2.33 6.29
C THR A 97 34.15 3.67 7.01
N PHE A 98 32.97 4.24 7.24
CA PHE A 98 32.81 5.49 7.98
C PHE A 98 33.45 5.42 9.36
N LEU A 99 33.15 4.38 10.14
CA LEU A 99 33.70 4.23 11.49
C LEU A 99 35.23 4.11 11.46
N SER A 100 35.79 3.36 10.50
CA SER A 100 37.23 3.22 10.36
C SER A 100 37.93 4.54 9.97
N SER A 101 37.35 5.28 9.02
CA SER A 101 37.86 6.59 8.61
C SER A 101 37.75 7.62 9.72
N PHE A 102 36.63 7.64 10.44
CA PHE A 102 36.42 8.56 11.57
C PHE A 102 37.40 8.27 12.71
N ASN A 103 37.58 7.01 13.10
CA ASN A 103 38.55 6.65 14.12
C ASN A 103 39.98 7.06 13.72
N ARG A 104 40.35 6.88 12.45
CA ARG A 104 41.66 7.32 11.94
C ARG A 104 41.82 8.83 12.00
N TYR A 105 40.80 9.59 11.61
CA TYR A 105 40.78 11.05 11.74
C TYR A 105 40.97 11.48 13.21
N CYS A 106 40.23 10.86 14.13
CA CYS A 106 40.37 11.13 15.57
C CYS A 106 41.79 10.85 16.09
N GLN A 107 42.41 9.76 15.64
CA GLN A 107 43.75 9.37 16.09
C GLN A 107 44.89 10.20 15.51
N LEU A 108 44.71 10.76 14.31
CA LEU A 108 45.78 11.47 13.59
C LEU A 108 45.59 12.99 13.67
N GLU A 109 44.43 13.49 13.26
CA GLU A 109 44.22 14.93 13.05
C GLU A 109 43.76 15.62 14.34
N LEU A 110 42.85 15.00 15.08
CA LEU A 110 42.36 15.53 16.36
C LEU A 110 43.33 15.35 17.52
N GLN A 111 44.33 14.47 17.40
CA GLN A 111 45.24 14.19 18.51
C GLN A 111 46.04 15.42 18.92
N ASP A 112 46.48 16.22 17.95
CA ASP A 112 47.26 17.43 18.23
C ASP A 112 46.40 18.54 18.81
N ASP A 113 45.15 18.68 18.36
CA ASP A 113 44.17 19.59 18.95
C ASP A 113 43.87 19.21 20.42
N VAL A 114 43.70 17.91 20.70
CA VAL A 114 43.50 17.40 22.07
C VAL A 114 44.71 17.70 22.94
N LYS A 115 45.94 17.41 22.47
CA LYS A 115 47.18 17.74 23.20
C LYS A 115 47.27 19.24 23.50
N GLN A 116 46.92 20.08 22.54
CA GLN A 116 46.97 21.53 22.70
C GLN A 116 45.92 22.01 23.72
N ALA A 117 44.70 21.47 23.68
CA ALA A 117 43.67 21.75 24.67
C ALA A 117 44.10 21.33 26.09
N ASP A 118 44.66 20.13 26.23
CA ASP A 118 45.17 19.62 27.51
C ASP A 118 46.32 20.48 28.05
N LYS A 119 47.22 20.92 27.17
CA LYS A 119 48.30 21.84 27.54
C LYS A 119 47.75 23.14 28.11
N LEU A 120 46.80 23.78 27.41
CA LEU A 120 46.16 25.01 27.86
C LEU A 120 45.41 24.82 29.18
N HIS A 121 44.71 23.69 29.33
CA HIS A 121 44.00 23.35 30.58
C HIS A 121 44.98 23.23 31.76
N ASN A 122 46.08 22.53 31.56
CA ASN A 122 47.12 22.35 32.57
C ASN A 122 47.82 23.68 32.91
N GLU A 123 48.00 24.59 31.95
CA GLU A 123 48.51 25.94 32.23
C GLU A 123 47.55 26.73 33.13
N ILE A 124 46.24 26.67 32.89
CA ILE A 124 45.24 27.32 33.75
C ILE A 124 45.29 26.77 35.18
N LEU A 125 45.41 25.44 35.34
CA LEU A 125 45.48 24.80 36.65
C LEU A 125 46.68 25.24 37.49
N LYS A 126 47.79 25.65 36.87
CA LYS A 126 48.98 26.15 37.60
C LYS A 126 48.76 27.51 38.28
N TYR A 127 47.73 28.25 37.89
CA TYR A 127 47.39 29.57 38.46
C TYR A 127 46.21 29.50 39.44
N LYS A 128 45.74 28.31 39.79
CA LYS A 128 44.80 28.06 40.90
C LYS A 128 45.55 27.52 42.11
#